data_AF-E6TN44-F1
#
_entry.id   AF-E6TN44-F1
#
_cell.length_a   1.000
_cell.length_b   1.000
_cell.length_c   1.000
_cell.angle_alpha   90.00
_cell.angle_beta   90.00
_cell.angle_gamma   90.00
#
_symmetry.space_group_name_H-M   'P 1'
#
loop_
_entity.id
_entity.type
_entity.pdbx_description
1 polymer ?
#
loop_
_entity_poly.entity_id
_entity_poly.type
_entity_poly.pdbx_seq_one_letter_code
_entity_poly.pdbx_strand_id
1 'polypeptide(L)'
;MKRLMIGVAAAAMTLGALGTAAPAVADPDTAFANELNTYGIYGQKDYNAWIGKIACKRLRTNVDPDVFASAKFVHNQLETGSTTDQAYQFLAAALRTYCPDRLPILNQA
;
A
#
# COMPACT_ATOMS: atom_id res chain seq x y z
N MET A 1 -51.27 43.09 35.84
CA MET A 1 -52.08 42.07 35.13
C MET A 1 -52.00 42.28 33.62
N LYS A 2 -51.19 41.49 32.91
CA LYS A 2 -51.47 41.00 31.55
C LYS A 2 -50.42 39.97 31.17
N ARG A 3 -50.92 38.89 30.59
CA ARG A 3 -50.29 37.58 30.37
C ARG A 3 -49.31 37.62 29.20
N LEU A 4 -48.39 36.65 29.18
CA LEU A 4 -47.98 35.77 28.05
C LEU A 4 -46.58 35.23 28.39
N MET A 5 -46.44 34.09 29.08
CA MET A 5 -46.37 32.75 28.47
C MET A 5 -45.58 32.77 27.15
N ILE A 6 -44.26 32.87 27.27
CA ILE A 6 -43.27 32.46 26.26
C ILE A 6 -42.44 31.41 27.02
N GLY A 7 -42.72 30.12 26.87
CA GLY A 7 -42.44 29.36 25.66
C GLY A 7 -41.30 28.43 26.03
N VAL A 8 -41.63 27.22 26.49
CA VAL A 8 -40.69 26.13 26.76
C VAL A 8 -39.93 25.87 25.46
N ALA A 9 -38.65 26.22 25.41
CA ALA A 9 -37.82 25.99 24.24
C ALA A 9 -36.48 25.36 24.64
N ALA A 10 -36.23 24.20 24.02
CA ALA A 10 -34.94 23.55 23.86
C ALA A 10 -34.38 22.77 25.07
N ALA A 11 -35.08 21.71 25.46
CA ALA A 11 -34.40 20.47 25.80
C ALA A 11 -34.39 19.56 24.56
N ALA A 12 -33.28 18.85 24.36
CA ALA A 12 -32.97 17.92 23.27
C ALA A 12 -32.41 18.55 21.99
N MET A 13 -31.13 18.28 21.72
CA MET A 13 -30.60 17.68 20.49
C MET A 13 -29.16 18.13 20.23
N THR A 14 -28.16 17.44 20.80
CA THR A 14 -26.80 17.37 20.22
C THR A 14 -26.05 16.10 20.66
N LEU A 15 -26.65 14.91 20.50
CA LEU A 15 -25.91 13.63 20.59
C LEU A 15 -25.49 13.07 19.21
N GLY A 16 -25.67 13.83 18.13
CA GLY A 16 -25.49 13.35 16.75
C GLY A 16 -24.12 13.62 16.10
N ALA A 17 -23.13 14.15 16.83
CA ALA A 17 -21.89 14.62 16.21
C ALA A 17 -20.68 13.66 16.32
N LEU A 18 -20.88 12.41 16.76
CA LEU A 18 -19.88 11.37 16.59
C LEU A 18 -20.04 10.75 15.19
N GLY A 19 -19.75 11.57 14.17
CA GLY A 19 -19.58 11.05 12.82
C GLY A 19 -18.52 9.95 12.85
N THR A 20 -18.85 8.78 12.32
CA THR A 20 -17.91 7.67 12.19
C THR A 20 -16.70 8.18 11.40
N ALA A 21 -15.53 8.27 12.04
CA ALA A 21 -14.30 8.53 11.30
C ALA A 21 -14.17 7.43 10.23
N ALA A 22 -14.10 7.83 8.96
CA ALA A 22 -13.80 6.88 7.90
C ALA A 22 -12.47 6.18 8.25
N PRO A 23 -12.37 4.85 8.11
CA PRO A 23 -11.14 4.15 8.41
C PRO A 23 -10.00 4.78 7.61
N ALA A 24 -8.92 5.15 8.29
CA ALA A 24 -7.73 5.67 7.63
C ALA A 24 -7.20 4.57 6.70
N VAL A 25 -7.35 4.78 5.39
CA VAL A 25 -6.74 3.91 4.39
C VAL A 25 -5.24 4.13 4.51
N ALA A 26 -4.51 3.07 4.86
CA ALA A 26 -3.05 3.12 4.90
C ALA A 26 -2.53 3.58 3.54
N ASP A 27 -1.58 4.52 3.55
CA ASP A 27 -0.84 4.87 2.34
C ASP A 27 -0.29 3.59 1.68
N PRO A 28 -0.30 3.48 0.33
CA PRO A 28 0.13 2.28 -0.37
C PRO A 28 1.52 1.79 0.03
N ASP A 29 2.46 2.68 0.36
CA ASP A 29 3.82 2.28 0.77
C ASP A 29 3.80 1.64 2.16
N THR A 30 2.89 2.06 3.05
CA THR A 30 2.68 1.43 4.36
C THR A 30 2.04 0.04 4.21
N ALA A 31 1.03 -0.09 3.35
CA ALA A 31 0.41 -1.40 3.07
C ALA A 31 1.43 -2.37 2.45
N PHE A 32 2.23 -1.88 1.50
CA PHE A 32 3.30 -2.65 0.86
C PHE A 32 4.35 -3.12 1.87
N ALA A 33 4.86 -2.24 2.73
CA ALA A 33 5.84 -2.64 3.74
C ALA A 33 5.26 -3.66 4.74
N ASN A 34 3.99 -3.51 5.13
CA ASN A 34 3.33 -4.49 5.98
C ASN A 34 3.20 -5.86 5.30
N GLU A 35 2.88 -5.90 4.01
CA GLU A 35 2.84 -7.13 3.22
C GLU A 35 4.23 -7.79 3.13
N LEU A 36 5.28 -7.02 2.83
CA LEU A 36 6.66 -7.51 2.79
C LEU A 36 7.10 -8.15 4.11
N ASN A 37 6.71 -7.58 5.24
CA ASN A 37 7.02 -8.16 6.56
C ASN A 37 6.40 -9.55 6.73
N THR A 38 5.26 -9.86 6.09
CA THR A 38 4.66 -11.20 6.12
C THR A 38 5.48 -12.24 5.36
N TYR A 39 6.31 -11.81 4.42
CA TYR A 39 7.27 -12.62 3.67
C TYR A 39 8.63 -12.73 4.37
N GLY A 40 8.77 -12.14 5.56
CA GLY A 40 10.06 -12.02 6.25
C GLY A 40 11.04 -11.08 5.54
N ILE A 41 10.54 -10.15 4.71
CA ILE A 41 11.35 -9.14 4.02
C ILE A 41 11.27 -7.85 4.82
N TYR A 42 12.33 -7.57 5.56
CA TYR A 42 12.44 -6.38 6.39
C TYR A 42 13.29 -5.31 5.70
N GLY A 43 13.03 -4.05 6.00
CA GLY A 43 13.75 -2.92 5.43
C GLY A 43 13.07 -1.58 5.70
N GLN A 44 13.72 -0.50 5.28
CA GLN A 44 13.12 0.84 5.36
C GLN A 44 11.93 0.94 4.40
N LYS A 45 10.75 1.37 4.91
CA LYS A 45 9.50 1.49 4.15
C LYS A 45 9.69 2.20 2.82
N ASP A 46 10.28 3.38 2.86
CA ASP A 46 10.43 4.24 1.67
C ASP A 46 11.46 3.70 0.69
N TYR A 47 12.48 2.99 1.18
CA TYR A 47 13.45 2.31 0.32
C TYR A 47 12.81 1.15 -0.44
N ASN A 48 12.07 0.29 0.26
CA ASN A 48 11.36 -0.83 -0.36
C ASN A 48 10.32 -0.31 -1.36
N ALA A 49 9.54 0.71 -1.00
CA ALA A 49 8.59 1.34 -1.91
C ALA A 49 9.28 1.91 -3.16
N TRP A 50 10.45 2.54 -3.00
CA TRP A 50 11.25 3.06 -4.11
C TRP A 50 11.73 1.94 -5.04
N ILE A 51 12.21 0.82 -4.50
CA ILE A 51 12.60 -0.36 -5.30
C ILE A 51 11.40 -0.92 -6.07
N GLY A 52 10.23 -1.04 -5.44
CA GLY A 52 9.01 -1.49 -6.12
C GLY A 52 8.61 -0.59 -7.29
N LYS A 53 8.66 0.74 -7.08
CA LYS A 53 8.39 1.73 -8.14
C LYS A 53 9.43 1.67 -9.26
N ILE A 54 10.71 1.42 -8.95
CA ILE A 54 11.76 1.23 -9.96
C ILE A 54 11.56 -0.06 -10.76
N ALA A 55 11.23 -1.19 -10.12
CA ALA A 55 10.94 -2.44 -10.83
C ALA A 55 9.82 -2.22 -11.87
N CYS A 56 8.74 -1.55 -11.47
CA CYS A 56 7.67 -1.15 -12.37
C CYS A 56 8.16 -0.27 -13.54
N LYS A 57 9.01 0.73 -13.26
CA LYS A 57 9.59 1.58 -14.31
C LYS A 57 10.43 0.76 -15.30
N ARG A 58 11.30 -0.11 -14.78
CA ARG A 58 12.21 -0.95 -15.59
C ARG A 58 11.44 -1.88 -16.52
N LEU A 59 10.33 -2.46 -16.05
CA LEU A 59 9.41 -3.25 -16.88
C LEU A 59 8.74 -2.40 -17.96
N ARG A 60 8.26 -1.19 -17.63
CA ARG A 60 7.62 -0.30 -18.62
C ARG A 60 8.57 0.19 -19.70
N THR A 61 9.85 0.35 -19.37
CA THR A 61 10.88 0.82 -20.30
C THR A 61 11.69 -0.32 -20.91
N ASN A 62 11.26 -1.58 -20.73
CA ASN A 62 11.93 -2.77 -21.27
C ASN A 62 13.42 -2.89 -20.87
N VAL A 63 13.78 -2.36 -19.69
CA VAL A 63 15.11 -2.56 -19.08
C VAL A 63 15.18 -3.94 -18.43
N ASP A 64 14.07 -4.37 -17.82
CA ASP A 64 13.83 -5.75 -17.45
C ASP A 64 12.90 -6.35 -18.52
N PRO A 65 13.40 -7.17 -19.45
CA PRO A 65 12.58 -7.71 -20.56
C PRO A 65 11.58 -8.77 -20.10
N ASP A 66 11.82 -9.39 -18.94
CA ASP A 66 11.02 -10.46 -18.39
C ASP A 66 10.95 -10.38 -16.86
N VAL A 67 10.15 -11.28 -16.28
CA VAL A 67 9.98 -11.39 -14.83
C VAL A 67 11.28 -11.81 -14.12
N PHE A 68 12.12 -12.63 -14.77
CA PHE A 68 13.38 -13.12 -14.19
C PHE A 68 14.40 -11.99 -14.01
N ALA A 69 14.53 -11.12 -14.99
CA ALA A 69 15.38 -9.93 -14.94
C ALA A 69 14.92 -8.97 -13.84
N SER A 70 13.60 -8.76 -13.72
CA SER A 70 13.06 -7.89 -12.67
C SER A 70 13.20 -8.49 -11.28
N ALA A 71 12.97 -9.81 -11.13
CA ALA A 71 13.20 -10.51 -9.87
C ALA A 71 14.67 -10.49 -9.46
N LYS A 72 15.59 -10.64 -10.41
CA LYS A 72 17.05 -10.50 -10.18
C LYS A 72 17.40 -9.08 -9.74
N PHE A 73 16.83 -8.05 -10.36
CA PHE A 73 17.00 -6.66 -9.92
C PHE A 73 16.55 -6.51 -8.46
N VAL A 74 15.33 -6.93 -8.13
CA VAL A 74 14.78 -6.87 -6.77
C VAL A 74 15.67 -7.61 -5.77
N HIS A 75 16.07 -8.84 -6.09
CA HIS A 75 16.92 -9.67 -5.22
C HIS A 75 18.23 -8.97 -4.86
N ASN A 76 18.85 -8.29 -5.82
CA ASN A 76 20.09 -7.53 -5.60
C ASN A 76 19.91 -6.29 -4.71
N GLN A 77 18.67 -5.92 -4.36
CA GLN A 77 18.37 -4.80 -3.46
C GLN A 77 17.96 -5.27 -2.06
N LEU A 78 17.68 -6.56 -1.88
CA LEU A 78 17.30 -7.11 -0.59
C LEU A 78 18.52 -7.32 0.31
N GLU A 79 18.27 -7.52 1.60
CA GLU A 79 19.31 -7.82 2.57
C GLU A 79 20.07 -9.10 2.19
N THR A 80 21.36 -9.15 2.54
CA THR A 80 22.21 -10.31 2.27
C THR A 80 21.64 -11.55 2.97
N GLY A 81 21.44 -12.63 2.23
CA GLY A 81 20.82 -13.86 2.72
C GLY A 81 19.33 -14.00 2.38
N SER A 82 18.71 -12.99 1.76
CA SER A 82 17.35 -13.10 1.22
C SER A 82 17.27 -14.21 0.17
N THR A 83 16.11 -14.87 0.07
CA THR A 83 15.92 -15.97 -0.89
C THR A 83 15.48 -15.47 -2.26
N THR A 84 15.59 -16.34 -3.27
CA THR A 84 14.99 -16.08 -4.58
C THR A 84 13.47 -15.95 -4.48
N ASP A 85 12.81 -16.78 -3.66
CA ASP A 85 11.37 -16.71 -3.44
C ASP A 85 10.93 -15.36 -2.86
N GLN A 86 11.69 -14.83 -1.90
CA GLN A 86 11.43 -13.50 -1.34
C GLN A 86 11.52 -12.40 -2.40
N ALA A 87 12.44 -12.50 -3.36
CA ALA A 87 12.51 -11.55 -4.46
C ALA A 87 11.27 -11.60 -5.37
N TYR A 88 10.74 -12.80 -5.65
CA TYR A 88 9.49 -12.94 -6.41
C TYR A 88 8.27 -12.45 -5.62
N GLN A 89 8.21 -12.74 -4.32
CA GLN A 89 7.14 -12.25 -3.45
C GLN A 89 7.12 -10.71 -3.38
N PHE A 90 8.30 -10.10 -3.21
CA PHE A 90 8.46 -8.66 -3.28
C PHE A 90 8.01 -8.11 -4.64
N LEU A 91 8.49 -8.70 -5.74
CA LEU A 91 8.14 -8.25 -7.08
C LEU A 91 6.62 -8.34 -7.30
N ALA A 92 6.00 -9.45 -6.93
CA ALA A 92 4.56 -9.63 -7.07
C ALA A 92 3.76 -8.60 -6.26
N ALA A 93 4.17 -8.31 -5.03
CA ALA A 93 3.57 -7.25 -4.21
C ALA A 93 3.77 -5.86 -4.83
N ALA A 94 4.95 -5.58 -5.39
CA ALA A 94 5.24 -4.32 -6.07
C ALA A 94 4.38 -4.14 -7.33
N LEU A 95 4.21 -5.20 -8.13
CA LEU A 95 3.34 -5.18 -9.30
C LEU A 95 1.89 -4.90 -8.91
N ARG A 96 1.35 -5.57 -7.88
CA ARG A 96 -0.01 -5.31 -7.39
C ARG A 96 -0.19 -3.87 -6.91
N THR A 97 0.80 -3.33 -6.21
CA THR A 97 0.71 -2.02 -5.55
C THR A 97 0.94 -0.85 -6.51
N TYR A 98 1.94 -0.95 -7.40
CA TYR A 98 2.45 0.20 -8.16
C TYR A 98 2.29 0.10 -9.68
N CYS A 99 2.09 -1.10 -10.23
CA CYS A 99 1.88 -1.30 -11.66
C CYS A 99 1.03 -2.52 -11.97
N PRO A 100 -0.26 -2.52 -11.58
CA PRO A 100 -1.16 -3.66 -11.80
C PRO A 100 -1.33 -3.99 -13.29
N ASP A 101 -1.10 -3.01 -14.18
CA ASP A 101 -1.02 -3.17 -15.64
C ASP A 101 0.14 -4.06 -16.11
N ARG A 102 1.12 -4.35 -15.25
CA ARG A 102 2.24 -5.25 -15.54
C ARG A 102 2.16 -6.59 -14.79
N LEU A 103 1.15 -6.77 -13.93
CA LEU A 103 0.94 -8.02 -13.18
C LEU A 103 0.90 -9.29 -14.06
N PRO A 104 0.35 -9.28 -15.29
CA PRO A 104 0.34 -10.47 -16.16
C PRO A 104 1.72 -11.02 -16.52
N ILE A 105 2.81 -10.27 -16.31
CA ILE A 105 4.18 -10.77 -16.54
C ILE A 105 4.52 -11.96 -15.63
N LEU A 106 3.85 -12.09 -14.48
CA LEU A 106 4.05 -13.23 -13.57
C LEU A 106 3.64 -14.56 -14.18
N ASN A 107 2.76 -14.56 -15.20
CA ASN A 107 2.36 -15.78 -15.91
C ASN A 107 3.42 -16.26 -16.93
N GLN A 108 4.52 -15.51 -17.07
CA GLN A 108 5.65 -15.85 -17.94
C GLN A 108 6.81 -16.51 -17.15
N ALA A 109 6.64 -16.67 -15.83
CA ALA A 109 7.60 -17.30 -14.92
C ALA A 109 7.56 -18.82 -14.98
#